data_AF-A0A0B7BS11-F1
#
_entry.id   AF-A0A0B7BS11-F1
#
_cell.length_a   1.000
_cell.length_b   1.000
_cell.length_c   1.000
_cell.angle_alpha   90.00
_cell.angle_beta   90.00
_cell.angle_gamma   90.00
#
_symmetry.space_group_name_H-M   'P 1'
#
loop_
_entity.id
_entity.type
_entity.pdbx_description
1 polymer ?
#
loop_
_entity_poly.entity_id
_entity_poly.type
_entity_poly.pdbx_seq_one_letter_code
_entity_poly.pdbx_strand_id
1 'polypeptide(L)'
;MEYGSSSWTTAAKTNTQKLDKVQNMGLRITLGAMKSSPIIEMEKTADIEPLELRRKFKTLTQFEKLKRLKEHPLHTKFQEKTKTDLQGKVPTIWPENFICNIQTS
;
A
#
# COMPACT_ATOMS: atom_id res chain seq x y z
N MET A 1 14.13 3.22 -4.52
CA MET A 1 13.67 1.86 -4.16
C MET A 1 13.29 1.89 -2.70
N GLU A 2 12.01 1.65 -2.36
CA GLU A 2 11.58 1.57 -0.94
C GLU A 2 11.70 0.11 -0.49
N TYR A 3 12.71 -0.16 0.32
CA TYR A 3 13.00 -1.50 0.81
C TYR A 3 11.84 -2.03 1.67
N GLY A 4 11.43 -3.28 1.43
CA GLY A 4 10.39 -3.95 2.21
C GLY A 4 8.94 -3.58 1.87
N SER A 5 8.69 -2.88 0.76
CA SER A 5 7.32 -2.51 0.35
C SER A 5 6.38 -3.71 0.18
N SER A 6 6.92 -4.88 -0.21
CA SER A 6 6.18 -6.14 -0.32
C SER A 6 5.70 -6.69 1.03
N SER A 7 6.37 -6.31 2.12
CA SER A 7 6.06 -6.79 3.47
C SER A 7 5.05 -5.90 4.21
N TRP A 8 4.77 -4.69 3.70
CA TRP A 8 3.80 -3.78 4.31
C TRP A 8 2.38 -4.34 4.34
N THR A 9 2.02 -5.16 3.34
CA THR A 9 0.70 -5.79 3.25
C THR A 9 0.49 -6.87 4.31
N THR A 10 1.58 -7.50 4.75
CA THR A 10 1.56 -8.59 5.75
C THR A 10 1.96 -8.13 7.14
N ALA A 11 2.52 -6.92 7.28
CA ALA A 11 2.99 -6.39 8.54
C ALA A 11 1.83 -5.94 9.43
N ALA A 12 1.98 -6.12 10.75
CA ALA A 12 1.04 -5.58 11.72
C ALA A 12 1.01 -4.04 11.66
N LYS A 13 -0.19 -3.45 11.83
CA LYS A 13 -0.39 -1.98 11.86
C LYS A 13 0.49 -1.28 12.91
N THR A 14 0.81 -1.97 14.01
CA THR A 14 1.70 -1.46 15.06
C THR A 14 3.12 -1.23 14.57
N ASN A 15 3.62 -2.06 13.64
CA ASN A 15 4.94 -1.91 13.06
C ASN A 15 4.98 -0.78 12.03
N THR A 16 3.93 -0.61 11.23
CA THR A 16 3.83 0.51 10.27
C THR A 16 3.73 1.85 11.00
N GLN A 17 3.00 1.91 12.11
CA GLN A 17 2.90 3.11 12.96
C GLN A 17 4.24 3.54 13.56
N LYS A 18 5.12 2.59 13.91
CA LYS A 18 6.47 2.92 14.39
C LYS A 18 7.30 3.59 13.29
N LEU A 19 7.22 3.05 12.07
CA LEU A 19 7.89 3.62 10.90
C LEU A 19 7.35 5.02 10.57
N ASP A 20 6.04 5.24 10.69
CA ASP A 20 5.40 6.55 10.49
C ASP A 20 6.00 7.61 11.42
N LYS A 21 6.17 7.27 12.70
CA LYS A 21 6.75 8.19 13.68
C LYS A 21 8.18 8.61 13.32
N VAL A 22 9.00 7.67 12.88
CA VAL A 22 10.39 7.94 12.47
C VAL A 22 10.42 8.83 11.23
N GLN A 23 9.62 8.51 10.21
CA GLN A 23 9.54 9.32 9.00
C GLN A 23 9.04 10.74 9.28
N ASN A 24 7.96 10.87 10.07
CA ASN A 24 7.40 12.18 10.43
C ASN A 24 8.40 13.03 11.22
N MET A 25 9.27 12.40 12.03
CA MET A 25 10.33 13.10 12.72
C MET A 25 11.41 13.60 11.75
N GLY A 26 11.83 12.77 10.80
CA GLY A 26 12.79 13.17 9.76
C GLY A 26 12.28 14.33 8.91
N LEU A 27 10.99 14.31 8.55
CA LEU A 27 10.35 15.40 7.80
C LEU A 27 10.38 16.72 8.60
N ARG A 28 10.11 16.66 9.91
CA ARG A 28 10.19 17.83 10.80
C ARG A 28 11.60 18.40 10.88
N ILE A 29 12.61 17.55 11.04
CA ILE A 29 14.02 17.98 11.12
C ILE A 29 14.43 18.66 9.81
N THR A 30 14.08 18.06 8.67
CA THR A 30 14.45 18.58 7.35
C THR A 30 13.81 19.93 7.06
N LEU A 31 12.53 20.09 7.43
CA LEU A 31 11.77 21.33 7.20
C LEU A 31 11.97 22.39 8.30
N GLY A 32 12.63 22.04 9.41
CA GLY A 32 12.68 22.89 10.60
C GLY A 32 11.30 23.13 11.24
N ALA A 33 10.35 22.20 11.03
CA ALA A 33 8.97 22.36 11.46
C ALA A 33 8.78 22.06 12.96
N MET A 34 7.89 22.81 13.61
CA MET A 34 7.54 22.59 15.01
C MET A 34 6.92 21.20 15.22
N LYS A 35 7.03 20.64 16.43
CA LYS A 35 6.40 19.36 16.78
C LYS A 35 4.86 19.38 16.67
N SER A 36 4.25 20.55 16.84
CA SER A 36 2.80 20.78 16.74
C SER A 36 2.29 20.89 15.30
N SER A 37 3.18 21.06 14.30
CA SER A 37 2.76 21.25 12.91
C SER A 37 2.05 19.99 12.37
N PRO A 38 0.90 20.12 11.68
CA PRO A 38 0.22 19.00 11.04
C PRO A 38 1.09 18.33 9.97
N ILE A 39 1.04 17.00 9.87
CA ILE A 39 1.85 16.23 8.89
C ILE A 39 1.46 16.56 7.45
N ILE A 40 0.16 16.69 7.17
CA ILE A 40 -0.37 16.99 5.83
C ILE A 40 0.20 18.31 5.29
N GLU A 41 0.30 19.33 6.15
CA GLU A 41 0.84 20.63 5.75
C GLU A 41 2.36 20.56 5.53
N MET A 42 3.07 19.73 6.30
CA MET A 42 4.50 19.48 6.06
C MET A 42 4.74 18.72 4.74
N GLU A 43 3.91 17.72 4.42
CA GLU A 43 3.98 16.98 3.16
C GLU A 43 3.73 17.91 1.97
N LYS A 44 2.73 18.80 2.04
CA LYS A 44 2.50 19.84 1.04
C LYS A 44 3.68 20.81 0.91
N THR A 45 4.22 21.26 2.03
CA THR A 45 5.34 22.24 2.04
C THR A 45 6.61 21.63 1.45
N ALA A 46 6.84 20.34 1.68
CA ALA A 46 7.95 19.59 1.11
C ALA A 46 7.70 19.13 -0.35
N ASP A 47 6.51 19.38 -0.90
CA ASP A 47 6.05 18.87 -2.20
C ASP A 47 6.17 17.32 -2.32
N ILE A 48 5.81 16.62 -1.23
CA ILE A 48 5.87 15.16 -1.13
C ILE A 48 4.45 14.59 -1.08
N GLU A 49 4.22 13.48 -1.79
CA GLU A 49 2.96 12.74 -1.72
C GLU A 49 2.68 12.23 -0.29
N PRO A 50 1.44 12.35 0.21
CA PRO A 50 1.07 11.85 1.52
C PRO A 50 1.46 10.38 1.74
N LEU A 51 2.07 10.10 2.88
CA LEU A 51 2.66 8.78 3.18
C LEU A 51 1.68 7.62 3.01
N GLU A 52 0.44 7.80 3.45
CA GLU A 52 -0.59 6.77 3.34
C GLU A 52 -0.93 6.47 1.88
N LEU A 53 -1.07 7.51 1.04
CA LEU A 53 -1.42 7.35 -0.36
C LEU A 53 -0.30 6.64 -1.11
N ARG A 54 0.94 7.07 -0.86
CA ARG A 54 2.14 6.45 -1.42
C ARG A 54 2.21 4.95 -1.10
N ARG A 55 1.93 4.54 0.14
CA ARG A 55 1.90 3.11 0.53
C ARG A 55 0.79 2.33 -0.16
N LYS A 56 -0.41 2.91 -0.27
CA LYS A 56 -1.53 2.29 -0.98
C LYS A 56 -1.18 2.07 -2.45
N PHE A 57 -0.66 3.10 -3.11
CA PHE A 57 -0.25 3.01 -4.51
C PHE A 57 0.83 1.94 -4.74
N LYS A 58 1.85 1.88 -3.87
CA LYS A 58 2.88 0.84 -3.95
C LYS A 58 2.32 -0.56 -3.72
N THR A 59 1.41 -0.72 -2.77
CA THR A 59 0.71 -1.98 -2.50
C THR A 59 -0.04 -2.45 -3.74
N LEU A 60 -0.79 -1.57 -4.39
CA LEU A 60 -1.52 -1.86 -5.62
C LEU A 60 -0.56 -2.21 -6.77
N THR A 61 0.52 -1.44 -6.94
CA THR A 61 1.54 -1.73 -7.94
C THR A 61 2.16 -3.12 -7.73
N GLN A 62 2.44 -3.50 -6.48
CA GLN A 62 3.00 -4.81 -6.14
C GLN A 62 1.99 -5.93 -6.40
N PHE A 63 0.72 -5.68 -6.06
CA PHE A 63 -0.38 -6.59 -6.33
C PHE A 63 -0.52 -6.86 -7.83
N GLU A 64 -0.50 -5.81 -8.66
CA GLU A 64 -0.55 -5.96 -10.11
C GLU A 64 0.64 -6.72 -10.68
N LYS A 65 1.86 -6.47 -10.17
CA LYS A 65 3.06 -7.21 -10.56
C LYS A 65 2.89 -8.70 -10.24
N LEU A 66 2.41 -9.03 -9.05
CA LEU A 66 2.13 -10.42 -8.65
C LEU A 66 1.04 -11.06 -9.52
N LYS A 67 0.01 -10.30 -9.93
CA LYS A 67 -1.02 -10.78 -10.85
C LYS A 67 -0.47 -11.11 -12.24
N ARG A 68 0.48 -10.33 -12.75
CA ARG A 68 1.08 -10.53 -14.08
C ARG A 68 2.14 -11.65 -14.11
N LEU A 69 2.85 -11.89 -13.01
CA LEU A 69 3.94 -12.87 -12.93
C LEU A 69 3.43 -14.25 -12.50
N LYS A 70 3.08 -15.09 -13.48
CA LYS A 70 2.57 -16.46 -13.26
C LYS A 70 3.60 -17.41 -12.61
N GLU A 71 4.87 -17.24 -12.95
CA GLU A 71 5.99 -18.07 -12.45
C GLU A 71 6.44 -17.69 -11.02
N HIS A 72 5.83 -16.67 -10.40
CA HIS A 72 6.25 -16.22 -9.08
C HIS A 72 5.74 -17.19 -7.99
N PRO A 73 6.55 -17.60 -7.00
CA PRO A 73 6.14 -18.57 -5.98
C PRO A 73 4.97 -18.11 -5.09
N LEU A 74 4.73 -16.79 -5.02
CA LEU A 74 3.56 -16.21 -4.34
C LEU A 74 2.31 -16.10 -5.23
N HIS A 75 2.39 -16.38 -6.53
CA HIS A 75 1.26 -16.22 -7.46
C HIS A 75 0.11 -17.20 -7.14
N THR A 76 0.42 -18.47 -6.90
CA THR A 76 -0.58 -19.51 -6.58
C THR A 76 -1.30 -19.22 -5.27
N LYS A 77 -0.55 -18.97 -4.19
CA LYS A 77 -1.10 -18.61 -2.87
C LYS A 77 -1.94 -17.34 -2.91
N PHE A 78 -1.58 -16.41 -3.78
CA PHE A 78 -2.32 -15.17 -3.98
C PHE A 78 -3.66 -15.42 -4.70
N GLN A 79 -3.66 -16.21 -5.78
CA GLN A 79 -4.89 -16.59 -6.50
C GLN A 79 -5.87 -17.34 -5.59
N GLU A 80 -5.37 -18.25 -4.75
CA GLU A 80 -6.18 -18.99 -3.79
C GLU A 80 -6.91 -18.06 -2.82
N LYS A 81 -6.21 -17.09 -2.22
CA LYS A 81 -6.81 -16.11 -1.31
C LYS A 81 -7.87 -15.24 -1.99
N THR A 82 -7.60 -14.75 -3.21
CA THR A 82 -8.59 -13.95 -3.94
C THR A 82 -9.85 -14.75 -4.28
N LYS A 83 -9.74 -16.06 -4.53
CA LYS A 83 -10.91 -16.92 -4.77
C LYS A 83 -11.76 -17.09 -3.50
N THR A 84 -11.13 -17.22 -2.34
CA THR A 84 -11.83 -17.34 -1.04
C THR A 84 -12.51 -16.03 -0.65
N ASP A 85 -11.88 -14.88 -0.91
CA ASP A 85 -12.43 -13.56 -0.61
C ASP A 85 -13.65 -13.22 -1.50
N LEU A 86 -13.62 -13.62 -2.78
CA LEU A 86 -14.74 -13.46 -3.73
C LEU A 86 -15.96 -14.32 -3.37
N GLN A 87 -15.77 -15.42 -2.66
CA GLN A 87 -16.87 -16.27 -2.16
C GLN A 87 -17.49 -15.73 -0.87
N GLY A 88 -16.85 -14.74 -0.20
CA GLY A 88 -17.22 -14.29 1.14
C GLY A 88 -17.76 -12.86 1.27
N LYS A 89 -17.32 -11.89 0.46
CA LYS A 89 -17.83 -10.50 0.33
C LYS A 89 -16.80 -9.68 -0.45
N VAL A 90 -17.23 -9.00 -1.50
CA VAL A 90 -16.37 -8.07 -2.27
C VAL A 90 -15.85 -6.96 -1.33
N PRO A 91 -14.54 -6.76 -1.18
CA PRO A 91 -14.02 -5.64 -0.41
C PRO A 91 -14.35 -4.31 -1.10
N THR A 92 -14.98 -3.39 -0.39
CA THR A 92 -15.44 -2.06 -0.89
C THR A 92 -14.33 -1.07 -1.27
N ILE A 93 -13.08 -1.55 -1.39
CA ILE A 93 -11.90 -0.75 -1.76
C ILE A 93 -11.50 -0.92 -3.22
N TRP A 94 -12.17 -1.80 -3.97
CA TRP A 94 -11.93 -1.97 -5.39
C TRP A 94 -12.80 -0.95 -6.16
N PRO A 95 -12.23 -0.12 -7.05
CA PRO A 95 -13.05 0.69 -7.96
C PRO A 95 -13.94 -0.27 -8.77
N GLU A 96 -15.24 0.02 -8.81
CA GLU A 96 -16.32 -0.86 -9.28
C GLU A 96 -16.18 -1.34 -10.75
N ASN A 97 -15.16 -0.87 -11.46
CA ASN A 97 -14.93 -1.11 -12.88
C ASN A 97 -13.89 -2.21 -13.19
N PHE A 98 -13.42 -2.97 -12.19
CA PHE A 98 -12.41 -4.04 -12.39
C PHE A 98 -13.00 -5.45 -12.53
N ILE A 99 -14.33 -5.59 -12.60
CA ILE A 99 -14.98 -6.84 -12.98
C ILE A 99 -15.07 -6.87 -14.51
N CYS A 100 -14.02 -7.35 -15.16
CA CYS A 100 -14.13 -7.80 -16.55
C CYS A 100 -13.33 -9.09 -16.75
N ASN A 101 -14.11 -10.13 -17.09
CA ASN A 101 -13.74 -11.34 -17.84
C ASN A 101 -12.67 -12.25 -17.25
N ILE A 102 -13.07 -13.06 -16.27
CA ILE A 102 -12.50 -14.41 -16.10
C ILE A 102 -13.62 -15.43 -16.22
N GLN A 103 -14.29 -15.47 -17.38
CA GLN A 103 -15.07 -16.64 -17.81
C GLN A 103 -15.46 -16.50 -19.29
N THR A 104 -14.55 -16.89 -20.19
CA THR A 104 -14.85 -17.50 -21.51
C THR A 104 -13.55 -17.93 -22.20
N SER A 105 -13.11 -19.17 -21.94
CA SER A 105 -12.50 -20.11 -22.90
C SER A 105 -12.39 -21.47 -22.24
#